data_AF-A0A1H8RQZ2-F1
#
_entry.id   AF-A0A1H8RQZ2-F1
#
_cell.length_a   1.000
_cell.length_b   1.000
_cell.length_c   1.000
_cell.angle_alpha   90.00
_cell.angle_beta   90.00
_cell.angle_gamma   90.00
#
_symmetry.space_group_name_H-M   'P 1'
#
loop_
_entity.id
_entity.type
_entity.pdbx_description
1 polymer ?
#
loop_
_entity_poly.entity_id
_entity_poly.type
_entity_poly.pdbx_seq_one_letter_code
_entity_poly.pdbx_strand_id
1 'polypeptide(L)'
;MNLNTKSLHFNDKLTEVTSRLKGIIKRHNGGFLAYCPSHNDRKGRSLAVSIGRENQVLMHCFAGCDIHEITAAIGLNQGDLFPKSDRQTYDPQIRSFFSEWQILTALQHDSVVVLLAAPLDVDR
;
A
#
# COMPACT_ATOMS: atom_id res chain seq x y z
N MET A 1 10.70 24.92 -2.39
CA MET A 1 10.77 23.48 -2.71
C MET A 1 10.10 23.26 -4.06
N ASN A 2 10.89 22.81 -5.04
CA ASN A 2 10.66 23.02 -6.48
C ASN A 2 9.64 22.00 -7.03
N LEU A 3 8.44 22.46 -7.41
CA LEU A 3 7.38 21.63 -8.00
C LEU A 3 7.80 21.01 -9.36
N ASN A 4 8.82 21.59 -10.00
CA ASN A 4 9.29 21.18 -11.32
C ASN A 4 9.99 19.80 -11.32
N THR A 5 10.77 19.47 -10.28
CA THR A 5 11.51 18.19 -10.23
C THR A 5 10.61 16.99 -9.94
N LYS A 6 9.54 17.17 -9.16
CA LYS A 6 8.55 16.11 -8.90
C LYS A 6 7.77 15.71 -10.16
N SER A 7 7.46 16.67 -11.03
CA SER A 7 6.74 16.42 -12.29
C SER A 7 7.60 15.65 -13.30
N LEU A 8 8.89 15.96 -13.39
CA LEU A 8 9.83 15.29 -14.29
C LEU A 8 10.01 13.80 -13.92
N HIS A 9 10.30 13.51 -12.65
CA HIS A 9 10.43 12.13 -12.15
C HIS A 9 9.19 11.26 -12.38
N PHE A 10 8.01 11.87 -12.48
CA PHE A 10 6.77 11.13 -12.64
C PHE A 10 6.48 10.72 -14.08
N ASN A 11 6.79 11.61 -15.03
CA ASN A 11 6.78 11.25 -16.45
C ASN A 11 7.80 10.15 -16.77
N ASP A 12 8.93 10.12 -16.06
CA ASP A 12 9.91 9.04 -16.19
C ASP A 12 9.32 7.68 -15.80
N LYS A 13 8.55 7.62 -14.71
CA LYS A 13 7.90 6.37 -14.26
C LYS A 13 6.84 5.89 -15.24
N LEU A 14 6.04 6.79 -15.79
CA LEU A 14 5.08 6.42 -16.82
C LEU A 14 5.79 5.95 -18.11
N THR A 15 6.92 6.57 -18.45
CA THR A 15 7.77 6.16 -19.58
C THR A 15 8.35 4.76 -19.33
N GLU A 16 8.77 4.46 -18.10
CA GLU A 16 9.25 3.14 -17.70
C GLU A 16 8.15 2.08 -17.87
N VAL A 17 6.95 2.30 -17.33
CA VAL A 17 5.82 1.37 -17.46
C VAL A 17 5.45 1.18 -18.91
N THR A 18 5.35 2.27 -19.68
CA THR A 18 5.00 2.19 -21.10
C THR A 18 6.07 1.50 -21.92
N SER A 19 7.37 1.65 -21.61
CA SER A 19 8.46 0.97 -22.32
C SER A 19 8.38 -0.56 -22.29
N ARG A 20 7.75 -1.13 -21.26
CA ARG A 20 7.57 -2.58 -21.09
C ARG A 20 6.32 -3.12 -21.80
N LEU A 21 5.43 -2.24 -22.26
CA LEU A 21 4.16 -2.59 -22.89
C LEU A 21 4.28 -2.56 -24.41
N LYS A 22 3.50 -3.40 -25.09
CA LYS A 22 3.48 -3.49 -26.56
C LYS A 22 2.30 -2.73 -27.15
N GLY A 23 2.50 -2.14 -28.33
CA GLY A 23 1.44 -1.51 -29.11
C GLY A 23 0.82 -0.32 -28.41
N ILE A 24 1.64 0.67 -28.04
CA ILE A 24 1.21 1.87 -27.33
C ILE A 24 0.58 2.86 -28.32
N ILE A 25 -0.54 3.46 -27.95
CA ILE A 25 -1.14 4.63 -28.61
C ILE A 25 -1.42 5.67 -27.53
N LYS A 26 -1.12 6.92 -27.83
CA LYS A 26 -1.49 8.06 -26.99
C LYS A 26 -2.95 8.41 -27.23
N ARG A 27 -3.73 8.55 -26.16
CA ARG A 27 -5.12 9.03 -26.20
C ARG A 27 -5.14 10.55 -26.09
N HIS A 28 -6.18 11.18 -26.64
CA HIS A 28 -6.37 12.63 -26.59
C HIS A 28 -6.49 13.18 -25.16
N ASN A 29 -6.94 12.35 -24.22
CA ASN A 29 -7.14 12.71 -22.81
C ASN A 29 -5.85 12.60 -21.96
N GLY A 30 -4.68 12.45 -22.57
CA GLY A 30 -3.40 12.35 -21.86
C GLY A 30 -3.07 10.96 -21.31
N GLY A 31 -3.90 9.94 -21.58
CA GLY A 31 -3.61 8.54 -21.27
C GLY A 31 -2.97 7.77 -22.43
N PHE A 32 -2.67 6.49 -22.18
CA PHE A 32 -2.12 5.55 -23.14
C PHE A 32 -3.01 4.30 -23.24
N LEU A 33 -2.96 3.67 -24.41
CA LEU A 33 -3.61 2.39 -24.67
C LEU A 33 -2.58 1.38 -25.16
N ALA A 34 -2.56 0.19 -24.58
CA ALA A 34 -1.62 -0.88 -24.89
C ALA A 34 -2.31 -2.25 -24.97
N TYR A 35 -1.59 -3.25 -25.47
CA TYR A 35 -2.01 -4.64 -25.33
C TYR A 35 -1.80 -5.11 -23.89
N CYS A 36 -2.79 -5.84 -23.36
CA CYS A 36 -2.63 -6.44 -22.04
C CYS A 36 -1.66 -7.64 -22.12
N PRO A 37 -0.64 -7.70 -21.26
CA PRO A 37 0.31 -8.81 -21.24
C PRO A 37 -0.25 -10.06 -20.53
N SER A 38 -1.29 -9.94 -19.72
CA SER A 38 -1.85 -11.03 -18.90
C SER A 38 -2.79 -11.97 -19.64
N HIS A 39 -3.36 -11.53 -20.77
CA HIS A 39 -4.20 -12.39 -21.60
C HIS A 39 -3.74 -12.35 -23.05
N ASN A 40 -3.86 -13.48 -23.74
CA ASN A 40 -3.39 -13.63 -25.13
C ASN A 40 -4.45 -13.23 -26.17
N ASP A 41 -5.35 -12.30 -25.83
CA ASP A 41 -6.31 -11.74 -26.79
C ASP A 41 -5.64 -10.59 -27.54
N ARG A 42 -5.36 -10.84 -28.81
CA ARG A 42 -4.70 -9.89 -29.72
C ARG A 42 -5.70 -9.10 -30.55
N LYS A 43 -7.01 -9.31 -30.35
CA LYS A 43 -8.07 -8.63 -31.11
C LYS A 43 -8.05 -7.11 -30.92
N GLY A 44 -7.55 -6.61 -29.79
CA GLY A 44 -7.50 -5.18 -29.54
C GLY A 44 -6.63 -4.80 -28.35
N ARG A 45 -6.37 -3.50 -28.23
CA ARG A 45 -5.63 -2.93 -27.10
C ARG A 45 -6.59 -2.76 -25.93
N SER A 46 -6.55 -3.68 -25.00
CA SER A 46 -7.47 -3.80 -23.87
C SER A 46 -6.98 -3.12 -22.59
N LEU A 47 -5.73 -2.65 -22.55
CA LEU A 47 -5.13 -2.02 -21.37
C LEU A 47 -5.08 -0.50 -21.53
N ALA A 48 -5.77 0.22 -20.64
CA ALA A 48 -5.61 1.67 -20.48
C ALA A 48 -4.62 1.97 -19.37
N VAL A 49 -3.71 2.91 -19.62
CA VAL A 49 -2.72 3.40 -18.66
C VAL A 49 -2.84 4.93 -18.57
N SER A 50 -2.93 5.50 -17.37
CA SER A 50 -3.06 6.95 -17.17
C SER A 50 -2.44 7.39 -15.85
N ILE A 51 -2.22 8.69 -15.69
CA ILE A 51 -1.80 9.28 -14.41
C ILE A 51 -3.03 9.72 -13.63
N GLY A 52 -3.12 9.28 -12.37
CA GLY A 52 -4.13 9.73 -11.41
C GLY A 52 -3.80 11.08 -10.78
N ARG A 53 -4.75 11.62 -10.01
CA ARG A 53 -4.63 12.97 -9.41
C ARG A 53 -3.53 13.09 -8.36
N GLU A 54 -3.16 12.00 -7.73
CA GLU A 54 -2.12 11.95 -6.70
C GLU A 54 -0.79 11.47 -7.27
N ASN A 55 -0.61 11.56 -8.59
CA ASN A 55 0.54 11.02 -9.29
C ASN A 55 0.70 9.53 -8.97
N GLN A 56 -0.33 8.73 -9.26
CA GLN A 56 -0.24 7.27 -9.32
C GLN A 56 -0.42 6.82 -10.77
N VAL A 57 0.26 5.75 -11.18
CA VAL A 57 0.01 5.10 -12.46
C VAL A 57 -1.23 4.23 -12.31
N LEU A 58 -2.30 4.60 -12.98
CA LEU A 58 -3.54 3.85 -13.04
C LEU A 58 -3.51 2.95 -14.27
N MET A 59 -3.80 1.67 -14.07
CA MET A 59 -3.99 0.71 -15.15
C MET A 59 -5.35 0.05 -15.03
N HIS A 60 -6.03 -0.12 -16.17
CA HIS A 60 -7.31 -0.79 -16.22
C HIS A 60 -7.40 -1.66 -17.47
N CYS A 61 -7.63 -2.94 -17.28
CA CYS A 61 -7.86 -3.88 -18.37
C CYS A 61 -9.36 -4.06 -18.60
N PHE A 62 -9.87 -3.68 -19.78
CA PHE A 62 -11.28 -3.83 -20.13
C PHE A 62 -11.73 -5.28 -20.32
N ALA A 63 -10.79 -6.23 -20.37
CA ALA A 63 -11.08 -7.67 -20.41
C ALA A 63 -11.22 -8.30 -19.01
N GLY A 64 -10.95 -7.54 -17.93
CA GLY A 64 -11.12 -8.00 -16.55
C GLY A 64 -9.90 -8.67 -15.92
N CYS A 65 -8.69 -8.53 -16.49
CA CYS A 65 -7.47 -9.01 -15.84
C CYS A 65 -7.19 -8.28 -14.54
N ASP A 66 -6.69 -9.02 -13.55
CA ASP A 66 -6.29 -8.42 -12.29
C ASP A 66 -5.01 -7.60 -12.44
N ILE A 67 -4.89 -6.54 -11.64
CA ILE A 67 -3.72 -5.67 -11.65
C ILE A 67 -2.45 -6.44 -11.27
N HIS A 68 -2.55 -7.41 -10.35
CA HIS A 68 -1.42 -8.25 -9.96
C HIS A 68 -0.86 -9.04 -11.15
N GLU A 69 -1.73 -9.64 -11.95
CA GLU A 69 -1.35 -10.40 -13.14
C GLU A 69 -0.69 -9.51 -14.19
N ILE A 70 -1.17 -8.27 -14.35
CA ILE A 70 -0.62 -7.30 -15.31
C ILE A 70 0.77 -6.86 -14.87
N THR A 71 0.93 -6.47 -13.61
CA THR A 71 2.22 -6.04 -13.08
C THR A 71 3.24 -7.18 -13.06
N ALA A 72 2.82 -8.39 -12.71
CA ALA A 72 3.69 -9.57 -12.73
C ALA A 72 4.20 -9.88 -14.15
N ALA A 73 3.33 -9.79 -15.16
CA ALA A 73 3.71 -10.07 -16.55
C ALA A 73 4.73 -9.06 -17.13
N ILE A 74 4.82 -7.85 -16.56
CA ILE A 74 5.80 -6.82 -16.94
C ILE A 74 6.96 -6.67 -15.94
N GLY A 75 7.05 -7.57 -14.94
CA GLY A 75 8.10 -7.56 -13.93
C GLY A 75 8.08 -6.31 -13.04
N LEU A 76 6.89 -5.82 -12.69
CA LEU A 76 6.69 -4.74 -11.73
C LEU A 76 5.90 -5.24 -10.52
N ASN A 77 6.05 -4.56 -9.40
CA ASN A 77 5.17 -4.73 -8.25
C ASN A 77 4.04 -3.67 -8.31
N GLN A 78 2.89 -3.96 -7.70
CA GLN A 78 1.79 -3.00 -7.51
C GLN A 78 2.28 -1.73 -6.79
N GLY A 79 3.20 -1.87 -5.83
CA GLY A 79 3.82 -0.73 -5.13
C GLY A 79 4.60 0.20 -6.07
N ASP A 80 5.11 -0.31 -7.19
CA ASP A 80 5.80 0.49 -8.21
C ASP A 80 4.83 1.33 -9.04
N LEU A 81 3.52 1.21 -8.87
CA LEU A 81 2.55 2.10 -9.53
C LEU A 81 2.34 3.41 -8.76
N PHE A 82 2.69 3.41 -7.48
CA PHE A 82 2.48 4.55 -6.59
C PHE A 82 3.72 5.44 -6.55
N PRO A 83 3.56 6.75 -6.28
CA PRO A 83 4.71 7.59 -6.05
C PRO A 83 5.44 7.06 -4.81
N LYS A 84 6.78 7.04 -4.85
CA LYS A 84 7.56 6.82 -3.63
C LYS A 84 7.30 8.03 -2.74
N SER A 85 6.33 7.91 -1.83
CA SER A 85 6.07 8.95 -0.86
C SER A 85 7.24 8.97 0.11
N ASP A 86 7.75 10.16 0.39
CA ASP A 86 8.63 10.45 1.54
C ASP A 86 7.92 10.20 2.90
N ARG A 87 6.72 9.62 2.87
CA ARG A 87 5.96 9.25 4.05
C ARG A 87 6.70 8.11 4.73
N GLN A 88 7.43 8.51 5.77
CA GLN A 88 7.85 7.75 6.94
C GLN A 88 7.82 6.24 6.69
N THR A 89 9.01 5.67 6.46
CA THR A 89 9.26 4.26 6.72
C THR A 89 8.44 3.87 7.94
N TYR A 90 7.53 2.91 7.77
CA TYR A 90 6.75 2.38 8.88
C TYR A 90 7.71 2.15 10.05
N ASP A 91 7.62 2.99 11.08
CA ASP A 91 8.38 2.83 12.30
C ASP A 91 7.65 1.75 13.07
N PRO A 92 8.18 0.52 13.13
CA PRO A 92 7.51 -0.56 13.84
C PRO A 92 7.33 -0.09 15.28
N GLN A 93 6.09 0.21 15.66
CA GLN A 93 5.79 0.55 17.05
C GLN A 93 6.20 -0.65 17.88
N ILE A 94 7.30 -0.52 18.61
CA ILE A 94 7.69 -1.48 19.64
C ILE A 94 6.48 -1.57 20.54
N ARG A 95 5.83 -2.73 20.59
CA ARG A 95 4.76 -2.93 21.55
C ARG A 95 5.40 -2.71 22.92
N SER A 96 5.03 -1.60 23.57
CA SER A 96 5.37 -1.39 24.96
C SER A 96 4.76 -2.55 25.72
N PHE A 97 5.59 -3.47 26.20
CA PHE A 97 5.17 -4.30 27.32
C PHE A 97 4.82 -3.37 28.49
N PHE A 98 4.00 -3.86 29.42
CA PHE A 98 3.72 -3.11 30.64
C PHE A 98 5.05 -2.70 31.30
N SER A 99 5.17 -1.45 31.71
CA SER A 99 6.33 -0.99 32.48
C SER A 99 6.40 -1.77 33.80
N GLU A 100 7.60 -1.89 34.38
CA GLU A 100 7.84 -2.66 35.61
C GLU A 100 6.87 -2.26 36.74
N TRP A 101 6.60 -0.96 36.87
CA TRP A 101 5.66 -0.44 37.86
C TRP A 101 4.19 -0.63 37.49
N GLN A 102 3.83 -0.70 36.20
CA GLN A 102 2.45 -1.00 35.78
C GLN A 102 2.00 -2.39 36.23
N ILE A 103 2.91 -3.35 36.28
CA ILE A 103 2.65 -4.69 36.81
C ILE A 103 2.39 -4.63 38.32
N LEU A 104 3.18 -3.85 39.07
CA LEU A 104 3.01 -3.68 40.51
C LEU A 104 1.67 -3.00 40.85
N THR A 105 1.25 -1.99 40.08
CA THR A 105 -0.04 -1.32 40.26
C THR A 105 -1.22 -2.24 39.99
N ALA A 106 -1.10 -3.13 38.99
CA ALA A 106 -2.10 -4.15 38.72
C ALA A 106 -2.20 -5.18 39.86
N LEU A 107 -1.05 -5.66 40.37
CA LEU A 107 -0.99 -6.56 41.52
C LEU A 107 -1.59 -5.95 42.79
N GLN A 108 -1.41 -4.66 43.03
CA GLN A 108 -1.98 -3.97 44.19
C GLN A 108 -3.52 -4.03 44.20
N HIS A 109 -4.17 -3.85 43.04
CA HIS A 109 -5.62 -3.91 42.94
C HIS A 109 -6.14 -5.31 43.27
N ASP A 110 -5.52 -6.35 42.71
CA ASP A 110 -5.90 -7.75 42.97
C ASP A 110 -5.71 -8.10 44.46
N SER A 111 -4.64 -7.60 45.07
CA SER A 111 -4.36 -7.78 46.51
C SER A 111 -5.47 -7.22 47.40
N VAL A 112 -5.97 -6.01 47.06
CA VAL A 112 -7.04 -5.34 47.82
C VAL A 112 -8.37 -6.08 47.68
N VAL A 113 -8.69 -6.55 46.47
CA VAL A 113 -9.91 -7.34 46.23
C VAL A 113 -9.89 -8.63 47.03
N VAL A 114 -8.75 -9.35 47.04
CA VAL A 114 -8.59 -10.57 47.86
C VAL A 114 -8.77 -10.26 49.34
N LEU A 115 -8.17 -9.17 49.85
CA LEU A 115 -8.30 -8.81 51.27
C LEU A 115 -9.75 -8.46 51.67
N LEU A 116 -10.49 -7.77 50.80
CA LEU A 116 -11.88 -7.38 51.06
C LEU A 116 -12.88 -8.55 50.88
N ALA A 117 -12.62 -9.43 49.91
CA ALA A 117 -13.49 -10.55 49.60
C ALA A 117 -13.17 -11.79 50.43
N ALA A 118 -11.98 -11.86 51.05
CA ALA A 118 -11.65 -12.94 51.97
C ALA A 118 -12.57 -12.83 53.21
N PRO A 119 -13.31 -13.90 53.56
CA PRO A 119 -13.98 -13.95 54.84
C PRO A 119 -12.91 -13.85 55.91
N LEU A 120 -12.97 -12.76 56.68
CA LEU A 120 -12.18 -12.64 57.89
C LEU A 120 -12.76 -13.64 58.89
N ASP A 121 -12.31 -14.90 58.82
CA ASP A 121 -12.46 -15.87 59.91
C ASP A 121 -11.59 -15.38 61.08
N VAL A 122 -12.06 -14.32 61.73
CA VAL A 122 -11.57 -13.83 63.01
C VAL A 122 -12.50 -14.43 64.06
N ASP A 123 -12.33 -15.72 64.32
CA ASP A 123 -12.82 -16.32 65.55
C ASP A 123 -11.96 -17.53 65.97
N ARG A 124 -11.23 -17.29 67.06
CA ARG A 124 -10.82 -18.22 68.14
C ARG A 124 -9.52 -19.01 68.06
#